data_AF-A0A2H6BS10-F1
#
_entry.id   AF-A0A2H6BS10-F1
#
_cell.length_a   1.000
_cell.length_b   1.000
_cell.length_c   1.000
_cell.angle_alpha   90.00
_cell.angle_beta   90.00
_cell.angle_gamma   90.00
#
_symmetry.space_group_name_H-M   'P 1'
#
loop_
_entity.id
_entity.type
_entity.pdbx_description
1 polymer ?
#
loop_
_entity_poly.entity_id
_entity_poly.type
_entity_poly.pdbx_seq_one_letter_code
_entity_poly.pdbx_strand_id
1 'polypeptide(L)'
;MISRKIPDEVSLVLDKIKKKLPGNYLLLLCLLLILILGGILPNLISGQWSWLDQPRIGNIQKMLALQESGIKFSDLKTTDRSQAEIAERKWSVQVVESPEGKRITVLLKPQVYYKSQPGVEWSDISSISRWNQGETTELSIPTQSGGKATARFYRAWTKSTFAVVQWYAWLGGGHYDPSVWYWLDQWAQLKRQRVPWIAVSLLIPLEPMKELQTLTPFALNLATEVQSYLEQNVLSQLTSLPETKKEK
;
A
#
# COMPACT_ATOMS: atom_id res chain seq x y z
N MET A 1 40.29 40.05 -37.09
CA MET A 1 40.07 39.83 -35.64
C MET A 1 39.03 40.82 -35.16
N ILE A 2 37.75 40.44 -35.08
CA ILE A 2 36.68 41.32 -34.58
C ILE A 2 36.31 40.82 -33.19
N SER A 3 36.80 41.53 -32.17
CA SER A 3 36.39 41.34 -30.78
C SER A 3 34.94 41.81 -30.64
N ARG A 4 33.99 40.87 -30.59
CA ARG A 4 32.60 41.17 -30.23
C ARG A 4 32.58 41.54 -28.75
N LYS A 5 32.65 42.85 -28.46
CA LYS A 5 32.29 43.39 -27.15
C LYS A 5 30.86 42.97 -26.84
N ILE A 6 30.68 42.37 -25.68
CA ILE A 6 29.38 42.04 -25.09
C ILE A 6 28.60 43.38 -24.97
N PRO A 7 27.33 43.44 -25.42
CA PRO A 7 26.54 44.66 -25.33
C PRO A 7 26.42 45.14 -23.88
N ASP A 8 26.53 46.45 -23.65
CA ASP A 8 26.52 47.07 -22.31
C ASP A 8 25.21 46.77 -21.52
N GLU A 9 24.14 46.37 -22.18
CA GLU A 9 22.91 45.90 -21.53
C GLU A 9 23.08 44.53 -20.86
N VAL A 10 23.85 43.63 -21.45
CA VAL A 10 24.08 42.27 -20.91
C VAL A 10 25.02 42.33 -19.70
N SER A 11 26.01 43.23 -19.72
CA SER A 11 26.89 43.46 -18.57
C SER A 11 26.14 44.06 -17.39
N LEU A 12 25.18 44.95 -17.63
CA LEU A 12 24.38 45.61 -16.59
C LEU A 12 23.37 44.66 -15.93
N VAL A 13 22.80 43.71 -16.68
CA VAL A 13 21.99 42.61 -16.13
C VAL A 13 22.85 41.68 -15.27
N LEU A 14 24.04 41.30 -15.74
CA LEU A 14 25.00 40.48 -14.99
C LEU A 14 25.50 41.16 -13.70
N ASP A 15 25.74 42.47 -13.73
CA ASP A 15 26.21 43.24 -12.57
C ASP A 15 25.10 43.49 -11.53
N LYS A 16 23.84 43.63 -11.96
CA LYS A 16 22.67 43.66 -11.07
C LYS A 16 22.42 42.32 -10.38
N ILE A 17 22.61 41.22 -11.10
CA ILE A 17 22.53 39.86 -10.57
C ILE A 17 23.65 39.63 -9.53
N LYS A 18 24.86 40.13 -9.77
CA LYS A 18 25.99 40.01 -8.83
C LYS A 18 25.81 40.75 -7.50
N LYS A 19 25.02 41.84 -7.44
CA LYS A 19 24.95 42.71 -6.25
C LYS A 19 23.80 42.44 -5.28
N LYS A 20 22.86 41.53 -5.57
CA LYS A 20 21.67 41.32 -4.71
C LYS A 20 21.14 39.88 -4.62
N LEU A 21 21.91 38.87 -4.98
CA LEU A 21 21.52 37.48 -4.73
C LEU A 21 22.33 36.95 -3.54
N PRO A 22 21.79 36.98 -2.31
CA PRO A 22 22.47 36.36 -1.17
C PRO A 22 22.73 34.88 -1.47
N GLY A 23 23.80 34.32 -0.91
CA GLY A 23 24.35 33.00 -1.29
C GLY A 23 23.31 31.86 -1.34
N ASN A 24 22.23 31.95 -0.56
CA ASN A 24 21.11 31.02 -0.58
C ASN A 24 20.41 30.94 -1.95
N TYR A 25 20.32 32.04 -2.69
CA TYR A 25 19.73 32.04 -4.04
C TYR A 25 20.64 31.39 -5.07
N LEU A 26 21.96 31.53 -4.94
CA LEU A 26 22.91 30.84 -5.81
C LEU A 26 22.85 29.33 -5.58
N LEU A 27 22.71 28.92 -4.31
CA LEU A 27 22.54 27.51 -3.93
C LEU A 27 21.21 26.94 -4.45
N LEU A 28 20.12 27.69 -4.32
CA LEU A 28 18.81 27.37 -4.90
C LEU A 28 18.87 27.27 -6.43
N LEU A 29 19.58 28.19 -7.09
CA LEU A 29 19.74 28.18 -8.54
C LEU A 29 20.53 26.96 -9.00
N CYS A 30 21.60 26.60 -8.29
CA CYS A 30 22.36 25.38 -8.55
C CYS A 30 21.50 24.12 -8.33
N LEU A 31 20.74 24.05 -7.24
CA LEU A 31 19.80 22.95 -6.98
C LEU A 31 18.77 22.82 -8.10
N LEU A 32 18.18 23.94 -8.52
CA LEU A 32 17.20 23.98 -9.61
C LEU A 32 17.81 23.53 -10.94
N LEU A 33 19.04 23.98 -11.26
CA LEU A 33 19.77 23.55 -12.44
C LEU A 33 20.04 22.04 -12.44
N ILE A 34 20.42 21.47 -11.30
CA ILE A 34 20.63 20.02 -11.16
C ILE A 34 19.31 19.26 -11.37
N LEU A 35 18.19 19.75 -10.84
CA LEU A 35 16.87 19.14 -11.05
C LEU A 35 16.43 19.21 -12.51
N ILE A 36 16.68 20.32 -13.20
CA ILE A 36 16.35 20.49 -14.62
C ILE A 36 17.24 19.61 -15.51
N LEU A 37 18.56 19.65 -15.30
CA LEU A 37 19.54 18.91 -16.09
C LEU A 37 19.44 17.40 -15.86
N GLY A 38 19.16 16.96 -14.63
CA GLY A 38 18.99 15.54 -14.29
C GLY A 38 17.58 15.00 -14.58
N GLY A 39 16.54 15.83 -14.49
CA GLY A 39 15.15 15.39 -14.62
C GLY A 39 14.55 15.59 -16.02
N ILE A 40 14.78 16.75 -16.64
CA ILE A 40 14.06 17.17 -17.85
C ILE A 40 14.86 16.87 -19.11
N LEU A 41 16.13 17.27 -19.17
CA LEU A 41 16.95 17.16 -20.38
C LEU A 41 17.09 15.74 -20.95
N PRO A 42 17.35 14.68 -20.14
CA PRO A 42 17.56 13.33 -20.67
C PRO A 42 16.30 12.79 -21.37
N ASN A 43 15.12 13.13 -20.83
CA ASN A 43 13.82 12.67 -21.33
C ASN A 43 13.35 13.47 -22.56
N LEU A 44 13.78 14.73 -22.68
CA LEU A 44 13.47 15.57 -23.85
C LEU A 44 14.19 15.08 -25.12
N ILE A 45 15.42 14.57 -24.96
CA ILE A 45 16.24 14.04 -26.05
C ILE A 45 15.82 12.62 -26.44
N SER A 46 15.44 11.78 -25.47
CA SER A 46 15.05 10.39 -25.72
C SER A 46 13.61 10.21 -26.21
N GLY A 47 12.75 11.22 -26.04
CA GLY A 47 11.31 11.14 -26.35
C GLY A 47 10.52 10.17 -25.46
N GLN A 48 11.18 9.49 -24.53
CA GLN A 48 10.59 8.53 -23.61
C GLN A 48 10.43 9.19 -22.24
N TRP A 49 9.23 9.71 -21.98
CA TRP A 49 8.86 10.25 -20.68
C TRP A 49 8.66 9.13 -19.68
N SER A 50 9.75 8.67 -19.11
CA SER A 50 9.74 7.58 -18.15
C SER A 50 8.86 7.87 -16.91
N TRP A 51 8.55 9.13 -16.58
CA TRP A 51 7.63 9.49 -15.48
C TRP A 51 6.14 9.33 -15.81
N LEU A 52 5.75 9.26 -17.09
CA LEU A 52 4.34 9.09 -17.48
C LEU A 52 3.87 7.64 -17.30
N ASP A 53 4.78 6.69 -17.54
CA ASP A 53 4.50 5.27 -17.34
C ASP A 53 4.87 4.82 -15.94
N GLN A 54 3.89 4.91 -15.04
CA GLN A 54 4.01 4.29 -13.71
C GLN A 54 4.17 2.78 -13.87
N PRO A 55 5.10 2.16 -13.11
CA PRO A 55 5.32 0.73 -13.20
C PRO A 55 4.03 -0.02 -12.87
N ARG A 56 3.73 -1.05 -13.66
CA ARG A 56 2.57 -1.92 -13.45
C ARG A 56 2.85 -2.90 -12.30
N ILE A 57 1.79 -3.51 -11.79
CA ILE A 57 1.88 -4.60 -10.82
C ILE A 57 1.82 -5.92 -11.60
N GLY A 58 2.83 -6.78 -11.43
CA GLY A 58 2.94 -8.06 -12.14
C GLY A 58 1.90 -9.09 -11.67
N ASN A 59 1.40 -8.94 -10.44
CA ASN A 59 0.52 -9.91 -9.79
C ASN A 59 -0.98 -9.61 -9.96
N ILE A 60 -1.39 -8.76 -10.91
CA ILE A 60 -2.81 -8.37 -11.07
C ILE A 60 -3.74 -9.58 -11.28
N GLN A 61 -3.31 -10.59 -12.04
CA GLN A 61 -4.13 -11.81 -12.22
C GLN A 61 -4.35 -12.56 -10.90
N LYS A 62 -3.32 -12.65 -10.05
CA LYS A 62 -3.42 -13.24 -8.72
C LYS A 62 -4.30 -12.41 -7.78
N MET A 63 -4.25 -11.08 -7.90
CA MET A 63 -5.11 -10.16 -7.16
C MET A 63 -6.59 -10.33 -7.53
N LEU A 64 -6.89 -10.48 -8.83
CA LEU A 64 -8.25 -10.75 -9.30
C LEU A 64 -8.74 -12.12 -8.83
N ALA A 65 -7.90 -13.16 -8.95
CA ALA A 65 -8.22 -14.50 -8.45
C ALA A 65 -8.46 -14.50 -6.92
N LEU A 66 -7.69 -13.73 -6.15
CA LEU A 66 -7.91 -13.54 -4.71
C LEU A 66 -9.26 -12.88 -4.44
N GLN A 67 -9.66 -11.88 -5.24
CA GLN A 67 -10.95 -11.21 -5.10
C GLN A 67 -12.15 -12.15 -5.33
N GLU A 68 -11.99 -13.18 -6.16
CA GLU A 68 -13.04 -14.18 -6.46
C GLU A 68 -13.01 -15.38 -5.51
N SER A 69 -11.82 -15.89 -5.20
CA SER A 69 -11.65 -17.17 -4.52
C SER A 69 -11.31 -17.05 -3.03
N GLY A 70 -10.99 -15.86 -2.53
CA GLY A 70 -10.52 -15.67 -1.16
C GLY A 70 -9.25 -16.45 -0.88
N ILE A 71 -9.08 -16.89 0.36
CA ILE A 71 -7.88 -17.64 0.79
C ILE A 71 -8.23 -19.02 1.30
N LYS A 72 -7.23 -19.90 1.37
CA LYS A 72 -7.37 -21.22 1.98
C LYS A 72 -6.71 -21.19 3.36
N PHE A 73 -7.38 -21.80 4.33
CA PHE A 73 -6.89 -21.97 5.69
C PHE A 73 -6.53 -23.43 5.94
N SER A 74 -5.57 -23.69 6.82
CA SER A 74 -5.17 -25.05 7.23
C SER A 74 -6.25 -25.70 8.08
N ASP A 75 -6.69 -24.99 9.12
CA ASP A 75 -7.52 -25.55 10.20
C ASP A 75 -8.95 -25.00 10.22
N LEU A 76 -9.27 -24.03 9.35
CA LEU A 76 -10.60 -23.41 9.26
C LEU A 76 -11.33 -23.88 8.01
N LYS A 77 -12.58 -24.33 8.19
CA LYS A 77 -13.43 -24.73 7.08
C LYS A 77 -14.12 -23.51 6.49
N THR A 78 -13.97 -23.27 5.20
CA THR A 78 -14.77 -22.27 4.50
C THR A 78 -16.23 -22.74 4.40
N THR A 79 -17.15 -21.98 4.96
CA THR A 79 -18.59 -22.28 4.95
C THR A 79 -19.34 -21.43 3.92
N ASP A 80 -18.88 -20.21 3.68
CA ASP A 80 -19.44 -19.32 2.66
C ASP A 80 -18.36 -18.49 1.98
N ARG A 81 -18.60 -18.15 0.71
CA ARG A 81 -17.72 -17.32 -0.09
C ARG A 81 -18.55 -16.52 -1.09
N SER A 82 -18.35 -15.21 -1.08
CA SER A 82 -19.02 -14.29 -1.99
C SER A 82 -18.15 -13.07 -2.28
N GLN A 83 -18.62 -12.23 -3.20
CA GLN A 83 -18.11 -10.88 -3.39
C GLN A 83 -19.13 -9.89 -2.85
N ALA A 84 -18.67 -8.90 -2.09
CA ALA A 84 -19.50 -7.80 -1.65
C ALA A 84 -18.96 -6.48 -2.19
N GLU A 85 -19.87 -5.58 -2.53
CA GLU A 85 -19.52 -4.21 -2.87
C GLU A 85 -19.64 -3.35 -1.61
N ILE A 86 -18.51 -2.83 -1.14
CA ILE A 86 -18.45 -1.92 -0.01
C ILE A 86 -17.85 -0.61 -0.52
N ALA A 87 -18.65 0.45 -0.47
CA ALA A 87 -18.31 1.78 -0.99
C ALA A 87 -17.82 1.74 -2.44
N GLU A 88 -18.61 1.13 -3.33
CA GLU A 88 -18.33 0.99 -4.78
C GLU A 88 -17.06 0.20 -5.11
N ARG A 89 -16.53 -0.56 -4.14
CA ARG A 89 -15.33 -1.38 -4.33
C ARG A 89 -15.64 -2.82 -3.98
N LYS A 90 -15.16 -3.73 -4.83
CA LYS A 90 -15.37 -5.16 -4.68
C LYS A 90 -14.42 -5.74 -3.64
N TRP A 91 -14.99 -6.41 -2.64
CA TRP A 91 -14.29 -7.16 -1.61
C TRP A 91 -14.56 -8.65 -1.81
N SER A 92 -13.53 -9.47 -1.58
CA SER A 92 -13.74 -10.88 -1.31
C SER A 92 -14.25 -11.01 0.13
N VAL A 93 -15.39 -11.68 0.30
CA VAL A 93 -15.98 -12.00 1.60
C VAL A 93 -15.97 -13.50 1.77
N GLN A 94 -15.36 -13.96 2.85
CA GLN A 94 -15.28 -15.38 3.16
C GLN A 94 -15.68 -15.59 4.62
N VAL A 95 -16.61 -16.51 4.87
CA VAL A 95 -16.94 -16.95 6.21
C VAL A 95 -16.26 -18.30 6.43
N VAL A 96 -15.46 -18.36 7.49
CA VAL A 96 -14.74 -19.57 7.89
C VAL A 96 -15.17 -19.98 9.29
N GLU A 97 -15.23 -21.27 9.53
CA GLU A 97 -15.65 -21.84 10.81
C GLU A 97 -14.47 -22.55 11.46
N SER A 98 -14.21 -22.22 12.72
CA SER A 98 -13.22 -22.93 13.53
C SER A 98 -13.74 -24.32 13.93
N PRO A 99 -12.86 -25.26 14.33
CA PRO A 99 -13.28 -26.55 14.87
C PRO A 99 -14.23 -26.44 16.09
N GLU A 100 -14.18 -25.30 16.79
CA GLU A 100 -15.04 -24.96 17.93
C GLU A 100 -16.40 -24.35 17.51
N GLY A 101 -16.68 -24.26 16.21
CA GLY A 101 -17.94 -23.71 15.66
C GLY A 101 -18.00 -22.19 15.59
N LYS A 102 -16.88 -21.47 15.80
CA LYS A 102 -16.86 -20.00 15.70
C LYS A 102 -16.77 -19.56 14.25
N ARG A 103 -17.72 -18.74 13.80
CA ARG A 103 -17.77 -18.20 12.44
C ARG A 103 -17.04 -16.86 12.33
N ILE A 104 -15.92 -16.85 11.63
CA ILE A 104 -15.08 -15.69 11.41
C ILE A 104 -15.33 -15.17 10.00
N THR A 105 -15.50 -13.86 9.86
CA THR A 105 -15.61 -13.24 8.54
C THR A 105 -14.27 -12.63 8.15
N VAL A 106 -13.80 -12.98 6.96
CA VAL A 106 -12.55 -12.55 6.37
C VAL A 106 -12.89 -11.69 5.16
N LEU A 107 -12.50 -10.42 5.22
CA LEU A 107 -12.69 -9.46 4.14
C LEU A 107 -11.34 -9.12 3.54
N LEU A 108 -11.22 -9.27 2.23
CA LEU A 108 -10.00 -8.96 1.48
C LEU A 108 -10.31 -8.00 0.34
N LYS A 109 -9.55 -6.91 0.26
CA LYS A 109 -9.58 -5.98 -0.87
C LYS A 109 -8.21 -5.90 -1.52
N PRO A 110 -7.98 -6.65 -2.60
CA PRO A 110 -6.74 -6.57 -3.34
C PRO A 110 -6.67 -5.28 -4.18
N GLN A 111 -5.44 -4.82 -4.44
CA GLN A 111 -5.16 -3.73 -5.36
C GLN A 111 -5.34 -4.19 -6.83
N VAL A 112 -6.57 -4.17 -7.32
CA VAL A 112 -6.91 -4.61 -8.69
C VAL A 112 -6.50 -3.61 -9.78
N TYR A 113 -6.19 -2.37 -9.42
CA TYR A 113 -5.67 -1.36 -10.34
C TYR A 113 -4.38 -0.75 -9.81
N TYR A 114 -3.34 -0.72 -10.64
CA TYR A 114 -1.97 -0.40 -10.26
C TYR A 114 -1.76 1.00 -9.67
N LYS A 115 -2.65 1.97 -9.92
CA LYS A 115 -2.57 3.30 -9.30
C LYS A 115 -3.34 3.42 -7.99
N SER A 116 -4.13 2.42 -7.63
CA SER A 116 -4.96 2.47 -6.41
C SER A 116 -4.06 2.50 -5.18
N GLN A 117 -4.39 3.38 -4.23
CA GLN A 117 -3.68 3.54 -2.98
C GLN A 117 -4.60 3.13 -1.83
N PRO A 118 -4.07 2.59 -0.72
CA PRO A 118 -4.85 2.35 0.48
C PRO A 118 -5.24 3.69 1.12
N GLY A 119 -6.35 3.72 1.85
CA GLY A 119 -6.63 4.85 2.73
C GLY A 119 -8.06 5.01 3.23
N VAL A 120 -9.03 4.35 2.62
CA VAL A 120 -10.46 4.56 2.95
C VAL A 120 -11.17 3.27 3.32
N GLU A 121 -10.50 2.13 3.17
CA GLU A 121 -11.07 0.80 3.42
C GLU A 121 -11.64 0.64 4.83
N TRP A 122 -10.91 1.20 5.78
CA TRP A 122 -11.24 1.22 7.20
C TRP A 122 -12.47 2.05 7.53
N SER A 123 -12.58 3.25 6.94
CA SER A 123 -13.73 4.12 7.09
C SER A 123 -14.95 3.56 6.37
N ASP A 124 -14.75 2.92 5.22
CA ASP A 124 -15.82 2.31 4.44
C ASP A 124 -16.47 1.15 5.22
N ILE A 125 -15.65 0.28 5.83
CA ILE A 125 -16.13 -0.83 6.67
C ILE A 125 -16.85 -0.31 7.92
N SER A 126 -16.30 0.69 8.62
CA SER A 126 -16.95 1.20 9.82
C SER A 126 -18.27 1.90 9.51
N SER A 127 -18.32 2.65 8.41
CA SER A 127 -19.52 3.38 7.97
C SER A 127 -20.66 2.44 7.57
N ILE A 128 -20.36 1.38 6.82
CA ILE A 128 -21.38 0.41 6.41
C ILE A 128 -21.84 -0.47 7.59
N SER A 129 -20.91 -0.82 8.48
CA SER A 129 -21.21 -1.66 9.66
C SER A 129 -21.99 -0.91 10.73
N ARG A 130 -21.90 0.44 10.75
CA ARG A 130 -22.52 1.32 11.76
C ARG A 130 -22.20 0.88 13.20
N TRP A 131 -21.01 0.34 13.42
CA TRP A 131 -20.59 -0.16 14.71
C TRP A 131 -19.97 0.91 15.59
N ASN A 132 -20.05 0.70 16.89
CA ASN A 132 -19.23 1.43 17.84
C ASN A 132 -17.89 0.70 17.95
N GLN A 133 -16.82 1.47 18.16
CA GLN A 133 -15.46 0.97 18.28
C GLN A 133 -14.93 1.30 19.68
N GLY A 134 -14.27 0.32 20.31
CA GLY A 134 -13.59 0.48 21.57
C GLY A 134 -12.14 0.94 21.39
N GLU A 135 -11.37 0.82 22.47
CA GLU A 135 -9.94 1.10 22.43
C GLU A 135 -9.23 0.24 21.38
N THR A 136 -8.26 0.86 20.70
CA THR A 136 -7.47 0.21 19.65
C THR A 136 -6.09 -0.09 20.19
N THR A 137 -5.69 -1.35 20.07
CA THR A 137 -4.35 -1.84 20.32
C THR A 137 -3.70 -2.29 19.02
N GLU A 138 -2.40 -2.56 19.06
CA GLU A 138 -1.65 -3.02 17.89
C GLU A 138 -1.27 -4.50 18.05
N LEU A 139 -1.35 -5.24 16.94
CA LEU A 139 -0.85 -6.60 16.82
C LEU A 139 0.33 -6.62 15.84
N SER A 140 1.46 -7.13 16.31
CA SER A 140 2.65 -7.34 15.49
C SER A 140 2.61 -8.75 14.89
N ILE A 141 2.23 -8.85 13.63
CA ILE A 141 2.12 -10.09 12.86
C ILE A 141 3.49 -10.41 12.24
N PRO A 142 4.11 -11.56 12.53
CA PRO A 142 5.34 -11.97 11.85
C PRO A 142 5.08 -12.28 10.37
N THR A 143 6.04 -11.93 9.51
CA THR A 143 6.00 -12.26 8.09
C THR A 143 6.98 -13.38 7.76
N GLN A 144 6.75 -14.09 6.66
CA GLN A 144 7.65 -15.18 6.25
C GLN A 144 8.98 -14.67 5.72
N SER A 145 8.99 -13.43 5.20
CA SER A 145 10.21 -12.77 4.71
C SER A 145 11.07 -12.19 5.84
N GLY A 146 10.75 -12.46 7.12
CA GLY A 146 11.52 -12.01 8.28
C GLY A 146 11.20 -10.59 8.78
N GLY A 147 10.24 -9.88 8.15
CA GLY A 147 9.69 -8.61 8.62
C GLY A 147 8.48 -8.78 9.54
N LYS A 148 7.77 -7.68 9.81
CA LYS A 148 6.56 -7.64 10.64
C LYS A 148 5.49 -6.77 9.98
N ALA A 149 4.24 -7.17 10.12
CA ALA A 149 3.07 -6.37 9.77
C ALA A 149 2.37 -5.86 11.05
N THR A 150 2.04 -4.58 11.10
CA THR A 150 1.33 -3.98 12.25
C THR A 150 -0.15 -3.86 11.92
N ALA A 151 -0.97 -4.63 12.62
CA ALA A 151 -2.42 -4.54 12.50
C ALA A 151 -3.03 -3.76 13.68
N ARG A 152 -4.09 -3.01 13.40
CA ARG A 152 -4.95 -2.47 14.44
C ARG A 152 -5.90 -3.56 14.93
N PHE A 153 -6.08 -3.62 16.23
CA PHE A 153 -6.90 -4.61 16.92
C PHE A 153 -7.82 -3.93 17.91
N TYR A 154 -9.13 -4.09 17.73
CA TYR A 154 -10.09 -3.41 18.58
C TYR A 154 -11.38 -4.22 18.70
N ARG A 155 -12.13 -3.92 19.74
CA ARG A 155 -13.50 -4.42 19.91
C ARG A 155 -14.46 -3.51 19.17
N ALA A 156 -15.38 -4.11 18.41
CA ALA A 156 -16.47 -3.39 17.76
C ALA A 156 -17.82 -4.02 18.13
N TRP A 157 -18.88 -3.21 18.25
CA TRP A 157 -20.21 -3.72 18.60
C TRP A 157 -21.36 -3.00 17.91
N THR A 158 -22.37 -3.78 17.53
CA THR A 158 -23.71 -3.33 17.12
C THR A 158 -24.76 -4.12 17.91
N LYS A 159 -25.41 -5.09 17.28
CA LYS A 159 -26.22 -6.15 17.93
C LYS A 159 -25.35 -7.30 18.41
N SER A 160 -24.20 -7.49 17.77
CA SER A 160 -23.19 -8.49 18.11
C SER A 160 -21.85 -7.81 18.35
N THR A 161 -21.00 -8.45 19.16
CA THR A 161 -19.66 -7.97 19.49
C THR A 161 -18.61 -8.75 18.71
N PHE A 162 -17.63 -8.04 18.17
CA PHE A 162 -16.55 -8.58 17.36
C PHE A 162 -15.20 -8.07 17.85
N ALA A 163 -14.19 -8.90 17.75
CA ALA A 163 -12.80 -8.50 17.74
C ALA A 163 -12.38 -8.31 16.27
N VAL A 164 -11.91 -7.10 15.95
CA VAL A 164 -11.60 -6.68 14.58
C VAL A 164 -10.10 -6.53 14.44
N VAL A 165 -9.50 -7.22 13.46
CA VAL A 165 -8.07 -7.11 13.12
C VAL A 165 -7.93 -6.57 11.71
N GLN A 166 -7.23 -5.45 11.53
CA GLN A 166 -7.16 -4.76 10.25
C GLN A 166 -5.75 -4.27 9.91
N TRP A 167 -5.30 -4.52 8.68
CA TRP A 167 -4.04 -4.00 8.14
C TRP A 167 -4.03 -4.05 6.62
N TYR A 168 -3.15 -3.26 6.01
CA TYR A 168 -2.76 -3.41 4.62
C TYR A 168 -1.55 -4.35 4.56
N ALA A 169 -1.69 -5.48 3.89
CA ALA A 169 -0.64 -6.47 3.70
C ALA A 169 0.18 -6.17 2.43
N TRP A 170 1.50 -6.29 2.49
CA TRP A 170 2.41 -6.30 1.34
C TRP A 170 3.55 -7.30 1.59
N LEU A 171 4.42 -7.52 0.60
CA LEU A 171 5.48 -8.52 0.73
C LEU A 171 6.49 -8.11 1.83
N GLY A 172 6.64 -8.96 2.85
CA GLY A 172 7.58 -8.78 3.96
C GLY A 172 7.13 -7.76 5.01
N GLY A 173 5.87 -7.32 4.98
CA GLY A 173 5.35 -6.38 5.96
C GLY A 173 3.88 -6.04 5.81
N GLY A 174 3.47 -5.02 6.55
CA GLY A 174 2.11 -4.53 6.52
C GLY A 174 1.90 -3.45 7.58
N HIS A 175 0.88 -2.63 7.40
CA HIS A 175 0.53 -1.61 8.38
C HIS A 175 -0.93 -1.22 8.24
N TYR A 176 -1.60 -0.86 9.34
CA TYR A 176 -2.97 -0.35 9.29
C TYR A 176 -3.05 1.10 8.80
N ASP A 177 -2.02 1.91 9.07
CA ASP A 177 -1.89 3.27 8.55
C ASP A 177 -1.39 3.26 7.09
N PRO A 178 -2.16 3.85 6.14
CA PRO A 178 -1.77 3.92 4.73
C PRO A 178 -0.50 4.75 4.48
N SER A 179 -0.14 5.68 5.36
CA SER A 179 1.04 6.55 5.21
C SER A 179 2.36 5.76 5.19
N VAL A 180 2.41 4.65 5.93
CA VAL A 180 3.57 3.74 5.93
C VAL A 180 3.75 3.10 4.56
N TRP A 181 2.67 2.62 3.95
CA TRP A 181 2.70 2.10 2.59
C TRP A 181 3.06 3.19 1.57
N TYR A 182 2.52 4.40 1.72
CA TYR A 182 2.79 5.51 0.80
C TYR A 182 4.29 5.76 0.67
N TRP A 183 5.00 5.92 1.78
CA TRP A 183 6.45 6.16 1.75
C TRP A 183 7.21 4.96 1.18
N LEU A 184 6.82 3.74 1.54
CA LEU A 184 7.44 2.53 1.01
C LEU A 184 7.29 2.44 -0.52
N ASP A 185 6.11 2.75 -1.06
CA ASP A 185 5.86 2.77 -2.51
C ASP A 185 6.62 3.92 -3.19
N GLN A 186 6.76 5.10 -2.58
CA GLN A 186 7.59 6.19 -3.12
C GLN A 186 9.05 5.76 -3.30
N TRP A 187 9.64 5.09 -2.31
CA TRP A 187 11.01 4.56 -2.41
C TRP A 187 11.14 3.46 -3.47
N ALA A 188 10.14 2.58 -3.59
CA ALA A 188 10.11 1.54 -4.61
C ALA A 188 10.02 2.12 -6.03
N GLN A 189 9.28 3.22 -6.21
CA GLN A 189 9.13 3.89 -7.51
C GLN A 189 10.45 4.46 -8.02
N LEU A 190 11.39 4.85 -7.14
CA LEU A 190 12.75 5.24 -7.55
C LEU A 190 13.50 4.11 -8.28
N LYS A 191 13.18 2.85 -7.95
CA LYS A 191 13.71 1.64 -8.60
C LYS A 191 12.78 1.11 -9.70
N ARG A 192 11.79 1.89 -10.14
CA ARG A 192 10.76 1.48 -11.12
C ARG A 192 9.94 0.26 -10.66
N GLN A 193 9.72 0.15 -9.36
CA GLN A 193 8.90 -0.90 -8.76
C GLN A 193 7.65 -0.30 -8.11
N ARG A 194 6.65 -1.14 -7.87
CA ARG A 194 5.48 -0.83 -7.04
C ARG A 194 5.35 -1.83 -5.93
N VAL A 195 4.82 -1.38 -4.81
CA VAL A 195 4.53 -2.22 -3.66
C VAL A 195 3.06 -2.60 -3.71
N PRO A 196 2.71 -3.82 -4.18
CA PRO A 196 1.33 -4.26 -4.17
C PRO A 196 0.81 -4.35 -2.74
N TRP A 197 -0.45 -3.98 -2.54
CA TRP A 197 -1.12 -4.05 -1.23
C TRP A 197 -2.46 -4.77 -1.28
N ILE A 198 -2.89 -5.30 -0.14
CA ILE A 198 -4.18 -5.95 0.06
C ILE A 198 -4.73 -5.48 1.41
N ALA A 199 -5.91 -4.86 1.46
CA ALA A 199 -6.53 -4.59 2.75
C ALA A 199 -7.15 -5.87 3.31
N VAL A 200 -6.82 -6.17 4.56
CA VAL A 200 -7.31 -7.33 5.29
C VAL A 200 -8.13 -6.85 6.48
N SER A 201 -9.35 -7.37 6.61
CA SER A 201 -10.18 -7.16 7.80
C SER A 201 -10.75 -8.48 8.28
N LEU A 202 -10.38 -8.86 9.50
CA LEU A 202 -10.86 -10.06 10.17
C LEU A 202 -11.90 -9.65 11.21
N LEU A 203 -13.08 -10.25 11.16
CA LEU A 203 -14.14 -10.07 12.14
C LEU A 203 -14.33 -11.39 12.89
N ILE A 204 -13.84 -11.42 14.12
CA ILE A 204 -13.86 -12.59 14.99
C ILE A 204 -14.98 -12.38 16.02
N PRO A 205 -15.97 -13.28 16.14
CA PRO A 205 -16.99 -13.16 17.17
C PRO A 205 -16.37 -13.11 18.57
N LEU A 206 -16.82 -12.15 19.38
CA LEU A 206 -16.38 -11.96 20.74
C LEU A 206 -17.60 -11.91 21.66
N GLU A 207 -17.57 -12.64 22.77
CA GLU A 207 -18.61 -12.54 23.78
C GLU A 207 -18.59 -11.15 24.44
N PRO A 208 -19.73 -10.48 24.66
CA PRO A 208 -19.76 -9.09 25.10
C PRO A 208 -18.99 -8.81 26.40
N MET A 209 -18.95 -9.78 27.32
CA MET A 209 -18.30 -9.65 28.63
C MET A 209 -16.83 -10.07 28.60
N LYS A 210 -16.36 -10.73 27.53
CA LYS A 210 -14.96 -11.17 27.43
C LYS A 210 -14.05 -10.01 27.04
N GLU A 211 -12.89 -9.98 27.66
CA GLU A 211 -11.83 -9.03 27.32
C GLU A 211 -11.22 -9.35 25.96
N LEU A 212 -10.89 -8.29 25.21
CA LEU A 212 -10.29 -8.40 23.88
C LEU A 212 -8.94 -9.15 23.94
N GLN A 213 -8.20 -8.98 25.03
CA GLN A 213 -6.88 -9.58 25.27
C GLN A 213 -6.92 -11.11 25.28
N THR A 214 -8.06 -11.70 25.64
CA THR A 214 -8.23 -13.16 25.67
C THR A 214 -8.20 -13.77 24.26
N LEU A 215 -8.57 -12.99 23.24
CA LEU A 215 -8.54 -13.41 21.84
C LEU A 215 -7.22 -13.07 21.14
N THR A 216 -6.30 -12.33 21.77
CA THR A 216 -5.03 -11.93 21.17
C THR A 216 -4.24 -13.09 20.55
N PRO A 217 -4.03 -14.25 21.24
CA PRO A 217 -3.26 -15.34 20.65
C PRO A 217 -3.93 -15.94 19.41
N PHE A 218 -5.26 -16.10 19.46
CA PHE A 218 -6.05 -16.61 18.34
C PHE A 218 -6.03 -15.65 17.15
N ALA A 219 -6.27 -14.36 17.41
CA ALA A 219 -6.25 -13.30 16.40
C ALA A 219 -4.88 -13.17 15.74
N LEU A 220 -3.80 -13.26 16.52
CA LEU A 220 -2.43 -13.21 16.01
C LEU A 220 -2.12 -14.42 15.13
N ASN A 221 -2.50 -15.64 15.55
CA ASN A 221 -2.27 -16.85 14.75
C ASN A 221 -3.02 -16.77 13.41
N LEU A 222 -4.31 -16.41 13.46
CA LEU A 222 -5.12 -16.22 12.26
C LEU A 222 -4.53 -15.16 11.33
N ALA A 223 -4.13 -14.01 11.87
CA ALA A 223 -3.54 -12.94 11.07
C ALA A 223 -2.18 -13.34 10.46
N THR A 224 -1.40 -14.14 11.18
CA THR A 224 -0.13 -14.71 10.67
C THR A 224 -0.36 -15.68 9.53
N GLU A 225 -1.37 -16.54 9.62
CA GLU A 225 -1.76 -17.46 8.56
C GLU A 225 -2.23 -16.70 7.31
N VAL A 226 -3.07 -15.67 7.49
CA VAL A 226 -3.52 -14.80 6.39
C VAL A 226 -2.34 -14.10 5.73
N GLN A 227 -1.47 -13.42 6.49
CA GLN A 227 -0.29 -12.75 5.97
C GLN A 227 0.62 -13.72 5.21
N SER A 228 0.87 -14.89 5.79
CA SER A 228 1.66 -15.97 5.17
C SER A 228 1.07 -16.42 3.83
N TYR A 229 -0.24 -16.67 3.78
CA TYR A 229 -0.91 -17.07 2.55
C TYR A 229 -0.76 -16.01 1.46
N LEU A 230 -1.00 -14.74 1.81
CA LEU A 230 -0.93 -13.62 0.87
C LEU A 230 0.49 -13.45 0.33
N GLU A 231 1.52 -13.57 1.16
CA GLU A 231 2.92 -13.49 0.75
C GLU A 231 3.32 -14.59 -0.23
N GLN A 232 2.97 -15.83 0.07
CA GLN A 232 3.34 -16.98 -0.77
C GLN A 232 2.59 -16.98 -2.11
N ASN A 233 1.27 -16.79 -2.06
CA ASN A 233 0.42 -17.09 -3.20
C ASN A 233 0.17 -15.87 -4.09
N VAL A 234 0.15 -14.66 -3.51
CA VAL A 234 -0.32 -13.44 -4.21
C VAL A 234 0.79 -12.40 -4.37
N LEU A 235 1.54 -12.10 -3.31
CA LEU A 235 2.50 -11.00 -3.25
C LEU A 235 3.94 -11.39 -3.63
N SER A 236 4.18 -12.66 -3.99
CA SER A 236 5.49 -13.28 -4.20
C SER A 236 6.37 -12.72 -5.35
N GLN A 237 5.99 -11.60 -5.99
CA GLN A 237 6.82 -10.93 -7.01
C GLN A 237 6.84 -9.41 -6.79
N LEU A 238 8.03 -8.87 -6.45
CA LEU A 238 8.31 -7.44 -6.62
C LEU A 238 8.41 -7.18 -8.12
N THR A 239 7.54 -6.31 -8.65
CA THR A 239 7.44 -6.14 -10.10
C THR A 239 8.59 -5.28 -10.62
N SER A 240 9.53 -5.87 -11.36
CA SER A 240 10.38 -5.15 -12.31
C SER A 240 9.71 -5.12 -13.70
N LEU A 241 10.01 -4.09 -14.49
CA LEU A 241 9.50 -3.93 -15.86
C LEU A 241 9.70 -5.21 -16.70
N PRO A 242 8.80 -5.55 -17.63
CA PRO A 242 9.12 -6.50 -18.68
C PRO A 242 10.31 -5.93 -19.47
N GLU A 243 11.37 -6.74 -19.64
CA GLU A 243 12.43 -6.38 -20.58
C GLU A 243 11.77 -6.12 -21.94
N THR A 244 11.89 -4.88 -22.41
CA THR A 244 11.56 -4.54 -23.80
C THR A 244 12.44 -5.41 -24.67
N LYS A 245 11.85 -6.47 -25.21
CA LYS A 245 12.44 -7.31 -26.25
C LYS A 245 12.91 -6.35 -27.34
N LYS A 246 14.23 -6.18 -27.49
CA LYS A 246 14.80 -5.53 -28.66
C LYS A 246 14.45 -6.41 -29.84
N GLU A 247 13.40 -6.06 -30.57
CA GLU A 247 13.21 -6.58 -31.91
C GLU A 247 14.43 -6.15 -32.75
N LYS A 248 15.01 -7.16 -33.40
CA LYS A 248 16.18 -7.06 -34.27
C LYS A 248 15.85 -6.30 -35.54
#